data_AF-A0A7R9FH81-F1
#
_entry.id   AF-A0A7R9FH81-F1
#
_cell.length_a   1.000
_cell.length_b   1.000
_cell.length_c   1.000
_cell.angle_alpha   90.00
_cell.angle_beta   90.00
_cell.angle_gamma   90.00
#
_symmetry.space_group_name_H-M   'P 1'
#
loop_
_entity.id
_entity.type
_entity.pdbx_description
1 polymer ?
#
loop_
_entity_poly.entity_id
_entity_poly.type
_entity_poly.pdbx_seq_one_letter_code
_entity_poly.pdbx_strand_id
1 'polypeptide(L)'
;MGYGKLRLKLEEVYPYLREEEREWETIQGKNPQYTRPGSKHYLPIIVGLESIARVASYIMRPPNALPKKMATGDGLRIRNLHVRDLRFPTSLKADGSDAMHTDPDYSCAYVVIYTEREVEGHGLTFTLGRGTEIVVQAIKSMSRMVVGQNVKDIFSDFGVFWRKLTSESQLRWVGPEKGVVHLATAAIINALWDLWARLEHKPVWKLLVDLEPEVLVNCIDFRYISDVVTKEEAIEMLKAKREGKAEREEQMRTVGYPAYTTQVGWLGYSPEKVKDLCHQYMALGFTVFKVKVGQNLEDDRTRCRMVRDVIGYKNIMVAINY
;
A
#
# COMPACT_ATOMS: atom_id res chain seq x y z
N MET A 1 17.93 -27.79 15.93
CA MET A 1 17.00 -27.15 16.90
C MET A 1 15.74 -26.79 16.16
N GLY A 2 14.62 -27.39 16.55
CA GLY A 2 13.44 -27.54 15.70
C GLY A 2 12.61 -26.28 15.54
N TYR A 3 12.29 -25.94 14.28
CA TYR A 3 11.11 -25.15 13.94
C TYR A 3 9.89 -26.08 13.97
N GLY A 4 9.40 -26.35 15.17
CA GLY A 4 8.22 -27.18 15.40
C GLY A 4 7.09 -26.33 15.99
N LYS A 5 5.95 -26.29 15.28
CA LYS A 5 4.60 -25.89 15.76
C LYS A 5 4.38 -24.42 16.14
N LEU A 6 4.10 -23.58 15.14
CA LEU A 6 3.26 -22.38 15.31
C LEU A 6 1.98 -22.40 14.44
N ARG A 7 1.75 -23.50 13.70
CA ARG A 7 0.63 -23.64 12.74
C ARG A 7 -0.66 -24.24 13.32
N LEU A 8 -0.76 -24.42 14.64
CA LEU A 8 -1.87 -25.13 15.31
C LEU A 8 -2.65 -24.27 16.33
N LYS A 9 -2.40 -22.97 16.44
CA LYS A 9 -3.00 -22.13 17.51
C LYS A 9 -4.26 -21.36 17.11
N LEU A 10 -4.55 -21.22 15.81
CA LEU A 10 -5.71 -20.46 15.32
C LEU A 10 -7.04 -21.22 15.48
N GLU A 11 -7.01 -22.55 15.47
CA GLU A 11 -8.20 -23.40 15.70
C GLU A 11 -8.89 -23.09 17.04
N GLU A 12 -8.14 -22.60 18.01
CA GLU A 12 -8.64 -22.28 19.36
C GLU A 12 -9.31 -20.91 19.47
N VAL A 13 -9.17 -20.05 18.45
CA VAL A 13 -9.96 -18.80 18.28
C VAL A 13 -11.10 -18.96 17.28
N TYR A 14 -11.15 -20.08 16.52
CA TYR A 14 -12.22 -20.37 15.57
C TYR A 14 -13.62 -20.31 16.14
N PRO A 15 -13.91 -20.67 17.42
CA PRO A 15 -15.26 -20.50 17.98
C PRO A 15 -15.81 -19.07 17.88
N TYR A 16 -14.94 -18.06 17.79
CA TYR A 16 -15.32 -16.64 17.65
C TYR A 16 -15.38 -16.17 16.19
N LEU A 17 -14.92 -17.00 15.25
CA LEU A 17 -14.97 -16.78 13.82
C LEU A 17 -16.12 -17.58 13.19
N ARG A 18 -16.80 -16.99 12.21
CA ARG A 18 -17.76 -17.69 11.36
C ARG A 18 -17.02 -18.71 10.49
N GLU A 19 -17.73 -19.74 10.03
CA GLU A 19 -17.12 -20.78 9.18
C GLU A 19 -16.43 -20.18 7.94
N GLU A 20 -17.07 -19.22 7.28
CA GLU A 20 -16.52 -18.48 6.13
C GLU A 20 -15.30 -17.60 6.47
N GLU A 21 -15.12 -17.20 7.73
CA GLU A 21 -13.97 -16.41 8.19
C GLU A 21 -12.74 -17.28 8.45
N ARG A 22 -12.95 -18.57 8.70
CA ARG A 22 -11.88 -19.55 8.91
C ARG A 22 -11.20 -19.95 7.61
N GLU A 23 -11.87 -19.79 6.46
CA GLU A 23 -11.31 -20.12 5.13
C GLU A 23 -10.33 -19.07 4.58
N TRP A 24 -10.29 -17.85 5.14
CA TRP A 24 -9.41 -16.75 4.72
C TRP A 24 -7.91 -17.05 4.88
N GLU A 25 -7.54 -18.13 5.59
CA GLU A 25 -6.16 -18.61 5.72
C GLU A 25 -5.65 -19.40 4.49
N THR A 26 -6.54 -19.82 3.59
CA THR A 26 -6.18 -20.74 2.48
C THR A 26 -5.73 -20.02 1.19
N ILE A 27 -5.83 -18.68 1.12
CA ILE A 27 -5.55 -17.88 -0.10
C ILE A 27 -4.08 -17.44 -0.17
N GLN A 28 -3.15 -18.34 0.14
CA GLN A 28 -1.70 -18.16 -0.08
C GLN A 28 -1.15 -19.10 -1.17
N GLY A 29 -2.01 -19.67 -2.04
CA GLY A 29 -1.51 -20.58 -3.08
C GLY A 29 -2.47 -21.06 -4.16
N LYS A 30 -3.69 -20.54 -4.27
CA LYS A 30 -4.59 -20.88 -5.39
C LYS A 30 -5.26 -19.61 -5.88
N ASN A 31 -5.15 -19.36 -7.19
CA ASN A 31 -5.86 -18.30 -7.89
C ASN A 31 -7.33 -18.74 -8.02
N PRO A 32 -8.29 -18.14 -7.30
CA PRO A 32 -9.66 -18.56 -7.41
C PRO A 32 -10.47 -17.47 -8.12
N GLN A 33 -11.03 -17.82 -9.27
CA GLN A 33 -12.20 -17.12 -9.77
C GLN A 33 -13.32 -17.33 -8.74
N TYR A 34 -13.51 -16.36 -7.84
CA TYR A 34 -14.65 -16.36 -6.93
C TYR A 34 -15.75 -15.44 -7.45
N THR A 35 -16.68 -16.07 -8.17
CA THR A 35 -18.03 -15.56 -8.36
C THR A 35 -18.93 -16.14 -7.28
N ARG A 36 -19.35 -15.32 -6.30
CA ARG A 36 -20.59 -15.55 -5.53
C ARG A 36 -21.70 -14.69 -6.15
N PRO A 37 -22.91 -15.23 -6.39
CA PRO A 37 -24.05 -14.40 -6.76
C PRO A 37 -24.42 -13.52 -5.55
N GLY A 38 -24.27 -12.20 -5.66
CA GLY A 38 -24.84 -11.23 -4.71
C GLY A 38 -23.91 -10.58 -3.67
N SER A 39 -22.60 -10.88 -3.64
CA SER A 39 -21.67 -10.22 -2.70
C SER A 39 -20.66 -9.34 -3.44
N LYS A 40 -20.73 -8.02 -3.22
CA LYS A 40 -19.78 -7.02 -3.72
C LYS A 40 -18.35 -7.40 -3.27
N HIS A 41 -17.44 -7.47 -4.23
CA HIS A 41 -16.05 -7.90 -4.07
C HIS A 41 -15.29 -7.01 -3.07
N TYR A 42 -14.58 -7.62 -2.11
CA TYR A 42 -13.67 -6.94 -1.18
C TYR A 42 -12.22 -7.17 -1.63
N LEU A 43 -11.52 -6.11 -2.02
CA LEU A 43 -10.06 -6.07 -2.00
C LEU A 43 -9.62 -5.27 -0.75
N PRO A 44 -8.72 -5.80 0.09
CA PRO A 44 -8.36 -5.16 1.34
C PRO A 44 -7.37 -4.01 1.11
N ILE A 45 -7.79 -2.76 1.39
CA ILE A 45 -6.86 -1.65 1.65
C ILE A 45 -6.75 -1.47 3.17
N ILE A 46 -5.54 -1.60 3.72
CA ILE A 46 -5.24 -1.28 5.12
C ILE A 46 -5.18 0.25 5.23
N VAL A 47 -6.13 0.87 5.93
CA VAL A 47 -6.13 2.32 6.16
C VAL A 47 -6.13 2.61 7.65
N GLY A 48 -4.97 3.01 8.18
CA GLY A 48 -4.90 3.75 9.44
C GLY A 48 -5.22 5.21 9.15
N LEU A 49 -6.50 5.60 9.25
CA LEU A 49 -6.99 6.92 8.84
C LEU A 49 -6.28 8.09 9.54
N GLU A 50 -5.90 7.95 10.82
CA GLU A 50 -5.25 9.04 11.57
C GLU A 50 -3.79 9.27 11.18
N SER A 51 -3.03 8.19 10.96
CA SER A 51 -1.62 8.28 10.54
C SER A 51 -1.51 8.82 9.11
N ILE A 52 -2.42 8.40 8.23
CA ILE A 52 -2.54 8.94 6.87
C ILE A 52 -2.99 10.39 6.91
N ALA A 53 -3.95 10.78 7.76
CA ALA A 53 -4.40 12.16 7.87
C ALA A 53 -3.27 13.10 8.34
N ARG A 54 -2.39 12.66 9.26
CA ARG A 54 -1.22 13.45 9.69
C ARG A 54 -0.18 13.59 8.59
N VAL A 55 0.15 12.49 7.91
CA VAL A 55 1.05 12.51 6.74
C VAL A 55 0.45 13.39 5.63
N ALA A 56 -0.84 13.22 5.32
CA ALA A 56 -1.55 14.00 4.33
C ALA A 56 -1.66 15.49 4.74
N SER A 57 -1.79 15.83 6.01
CA SER A 57 -1.79 17.24 6.45
C SER A 57 -0.44 17.93 6.24
N TYR A 58 0.67 17.17 6.23
CA TYR A 58 2.00 17.68 5.95
C TYR A 58 2.31 17.77 4.44
N ILE A 59 1.59 16.99 3.62
CA ILE A 59 1.79 16.84 2.17
C ILE A 59 0.78 17.67 1.36
N MET A 60 -0.47 17.79 1.85
CA MET A 60 -1.56 18.46 1.17
C MET A 60 -1.48 19.97 1.44
N ARG A 61 -0.64 20.65 0.67
CA ARG A 61 -1.04 21.99 0.23
C ARG A 61 -2.19 21.81 -0.76
N PRO A 62 -3.28 22.58 -0.68
CA PRO A 62 -4.32 22.55 -1.70
C PRO A 62 -3.66 22.77 -3.05
N PRO A 63 -4.01 22.01 -4.11
CA PRO A 63 -3.51 22.31 -5.44
C PRO A 63 -3.94 23.73 -5.77
N ASN A 64 -2.98 24.66 -5.84
CA ASN A 64 -3.22 25.94 -6.48
C ASN A 64 -3.84 25.65 -7.84
N ALA A 65 -4.83 26.43 -8.26
CA ALA A 65 -5.39 26.34 -9.59
C ALA A 65 -4.26 26.58 -10.61
N LEU A 66 -3.70 25.48 -11.14
CA LEU A 66 -2.60 25.52 -12.08
C LEU A 66 -3.16 25.66 -13.50
N PRO A 67 -2.50 26.45 -14.37
CA PRO A 67 -3.04 26.88 -15.65
C PRO A 67 -3.37 25.72 -16.60
N LYS A 68 -4.43 25.91 -17.40
CA LYS A 68 -4.97 24.95 -18.37
C LYS A 68 -3.93 24.54 -19.42
N LYS A 69 -3.85 23.21 -19.66
CA LYS A 69 -3.22 22.50 -20.79
C LYS A 69 -1.86 23.10 -21.22
N MET A 70 -0.79 22.62 -20.61
CA MET A 70 0.56 22.82 -21.16
C MET A 70 1.06 21.54 -21.83
N ALA A 71 1.71 21.75 -22.97
CA ALA A 71 2.24 20.71 -23.83
C ALA A 71 3.13 19.73 -23.05
N THR A 72 3.02 18.47 -23.49
CA THR A 72 3.84 17.30 -23.21
C THR A 72 5.27 17.65 -22.77
N GLY A 73 5.80 16.94 -21.75
CA GLY A 73 7.08 17.19 -21.05
C GLY A 73 8.37 17.18 -21.87
N ASP A 74 8.34 17.61 -23.14
CA ASP A 74 9.49 17.86 -23.98
C ASP A 74 10.45 18.84 -23.29
N GLY A 75 11.66 18.35 -23.02
CA GLY A 75 12.71 19.11 -22.34
C GLY A 75 12.57 19.29 -20.82
N LEU A 76 11.51 18.80 -20.15
CA LEU A 76 11.39 18.97 -18.69
C LEU A 76 12.31 17.98 -17.95
N ARG A 77 13.32 18.50 -17.24
CA ARG A 77 14.28 17.66 -16.51
C ARG A 77 14.02 17.65 -15.01
N ILE A 78 14.44 16.56 -14.38
CA ILE A 78 14.51 16.45 -12.92
C ILE A 78 15.74 17.23 -12.44
N ARG A 79 15.51 18.30 -11.70
CA ARG A 79 16.58 19.17 -11.17
C ARG A 79 17.19 18.61 -9.89
N ASN A 80 16.37 18.04 -9.02
CA ASN A 80 16.83 17.57 -7.72
C ASN A 80 15.93 16.45 -7.16
N LEU A 81 16.49 15.64 -6.27
CA LEU A 81 15.76 14.67 -5.45
C LEU A 81 16.15 14.89 -3.99
N HIS A 82 15.19 15.28 -3.17
CA HIS A 82 15.37 15.45 -1.74
C HIS A 82 14.71 14.29 -0.99
N VAL A 83 15.33 13.86 0.10
CA VAL A 83 14.77 12.83 0.99
C VAL A 83 14.80 13.28 2.44
N ARG A 84 13.70 13.05 3.16
CA ARG A 84 13.54 13.35 4.58
C ARG A 84 13.29 12.08 5.38
N ASP A 85 13.93 11.98 6.54
CA ASP A 85 13.61 10.99 7.57
C ASP A 85 12.48 11.57 8.43
N LEU A 86 11.28 11.01 8.31
CA LEU A 86 10.12 11.42 9.09
C LEU A 86 9.73 10.30 10.04
N ARG A 87 9.59 10.62 11.33
CA ARG A 87 9.22 9.65 12.37
C ARG A 87 8.11 10.22 13.24
N PHE A 88 7.11 9.40 13.50
CA PHE A 88 5.96 9.75 14.31
C PHE A 88 5.98 8.88 15.57
N PRO A 89 5.81 9.47 16.77
CA PRO A 89 5.96 8.75 18.04
C PRO A 89 4.69 7.92 18.37
N THR A 90 4.34 6.97 17.52
CA THR A 90 3.17 6.10 17.67
C THR A 90 3.32 5.11 18.82
N SER A 91 4.56 4.78 19.19
CA SER A 91 4.88 3.93 20.35
C SER A 91 4.32 4.48 21.66
N LEU A 92 4.22 5.81 21.81
CA LEU A 92 3.68 6.47 23.02
C LEU A 92 2.24 6.05 23.35
N LYS A 93 1.47 5.61 22.36
CA LYS A 93 0.09 5.14 22.52
C LYS A 93 -0.09 3.68 22.12
N ALA A 94 1.01 2.98 21.82
CA ALA A 94 1.05 1.64 21.25
C ALA A 94 0.27 1.50 19.93
N ASP A 95 0.13 2.60 19.17
CA ASP A 95 -0.58 2.60 17.90
C ASP A 95 0.26 1.80 16.88
N GLY A 96 -0.34 0.79 16.26
CA GLY A 96 0.36 -0.10 15.33
C GLY A 96 1.01 -1.34 15.95
N SER A 97 0.96 -1.49 17.28
CA SER A 97 1.58 -2.62 17.99
C SER A 97 0.98 -3.98 17.61
N ASP A 98 1.84 -4.97 17.41
CA ASP A 98 1.48 -6.37 17.20
C ASP A 98 2.46 -7.33 17.90
N ALA A 99 2.28 -8.64 17.68
CA ALA A 99 3.04 -9.67 18.39
C ALA A 99 4.54 -9.63 18.09
N MET A 100 4.94 -9.07 16.94
CA MET A 100 6.33 -8.97 16.51
C MET A 100 6.90 -7.58 16.75
N HIS A 101 6.10 -6.53 16.56
CA HIS A 101 6.49 -5.14 16.68
C HIS A 101 5.70 -4.49 17.81
N THR A 102 6.24 -4.52 19.02
CA THR A 102 5.52 -4.09 20.23
C THR A 102 5.52 -2.57 20.41
N ASP A 103 6.54 -1.86 19.91
CA ASP A 103 6.77 -0.42 20.09
C ASP A 103 7.05 0.34 18.77
N PRO A 104 6.23 0.19 17.71
CA PRO A 104 6.53 0.81 16.43
C PRO A 104 6.39 2.34 16.49
N ASP A 105 7.40 3.03 15.96
CA ASP A 105 7.30 4.44 15.60
C ASP A 105 7.13 4.56 14.09
N TYR A 106 5.90 4.73 13.65
CA TYR A 106 5.56 4.84 12.23
C TYR A 106 6.44 5.91 11.60
N SER A 107 7.21 5.50 10.60
CA SER A 107 8.23 6.32 10.00
C SER A 107 8.19 6.17 8.49
N CYS A 108 8.77 7.13 7.79
CA CYS A 108 8.95 7.01 6.36
C CYS A 108 10.20 7.74 5.88
N ALA A 109 10.82 7.16 4.85
CA ALA A 109 11.76 7.90 4.03
C ALA A 109 10.94 8.60 2.93
N TYR A 110 10.79 9.92 3.07
CA TYR A 110 9.92 10.73 2.24
C TYR A 110 10.72 11.42 1.13
N VAL A 111 10.36 11.18 -0.13
CA VAL A 111 11.03 11.67 -1.33
C VAL A 111 10.24 12.80 -1.98
N VAL A 112 10.95 13.86 -2.36
CA VAL A 112 10.45 14.93 -3.23
C VAL A 112 11.36 15.04 -4.45
N ILE A 113 10.79 14.87 -5.64
CA ILE A 113 11.44 15.06 -6.93
C ILE A 113 11.06 16.44 -7.45
N TYR A 114 12.05 17.31 -7.58
CA TYR A 114 11.87 18.66 -8.13
C TYR A 114 12.21 18.64 -9.61
N THR A 115 11.34 19.20 -10.43
CA THR A 115 11.66 19.46 -11.83
C THR A 115 12.25 20.86 -12.00
N GLU A 116 12.61 21.22 -13.23
CA GLU A 116 12.99 22.60 -13.60
C GLU A 116 11.80 23.56 -13.63
N ARG A 117 10.57 23.06 -13.45
CA ARG A 117 9.34 23.84 -13.31
C ARG A 117 8.79 23.68 -11.89
N GLU A 118 7.71 24.39 -11.59
CA GLU A 118 6.99 24.35 -10.31
C GLU A 118 6.20 23.04 -10.05
N VAL A 119 6.46 21.97 -10.82
CA VAL A 119 5.80 20.66 -10.63
C VAL A 119 6.77 19.72 -9.92
N GLU A 120 6.29 19.13 -8.84
CA GLU A 120 7.04 18.22 -7.98
C GLU A 120 6.36 16.85 -7.90
N GLY A 121 7.14 15.81 -7.67
CA GLY A 121 6.67 14.45 -7.40
C GLY A 121 6.96 14.04 -5.96
N HIS A 122 5.97 13.44 -5.30
CA HIS A 122 6.04 13.06 -3.89
C HIS A 122 5.86 11.57 -3.72
N GLY A 123 6.78 10.93 -3.00
CA GLY A 123 6.73 9.50 -2.74
C GLY A 123 7.26 9.18 -1.36
N LEU A 124 6.95 7.99 -0.86
CA LEU A 124 7.47 7.51 0.40
C LEU A 124 7.60 6.00 0.39
N THR A 125 8.40 5.50 1.33
CA THR A 125 8.38 4.11 1.77
C THR A 125 8.29 4.08 3.29
N PHE A 126 7.58 3.09 3.81
CA PHE A 126 7.20 3.00 5.22
C PHE A 126 8.17 2.12 6.02
N THR A 127 8.44 2.52 7.25
CA THR A 127 9.30 1.85 8.24
C THR A 127 8.74 2.02 9.65
N LEU A 128 9.34 1.38 10.65
CA LEU A 128 8.87 1.38 12.05
C LEU A 128 9.86 2.03 13.02
N GLY A 129 10.57 3.08 12.59
CA GLY A 129 11.48 3.86 13.45
C GLY A 129 12.94 3.64 13.10
N ARG A 130 13.67 2.84 13.89
CA ARG A 130 15.08 2.50 13.64
C ARG A 130 15.25 1.84 12.26
N GLY A 131 16.29 2.19 11.52
CA GLY A 131 16.54 1.71 10.16
C GLY A 131 15.96 2.61 9.05
N THR A 132 15.10 3.57 9.39
CA THR A 132 14.61 4.58 8.42
C THR A 132 15.78 5.36 7.82
N GLU A 133 16.77 5.70 8.64
CA GLU A 133 17.98 6.40 8.22
C GLU A 133 18.76 5.61 7.16
N ILE A 134 18.74 4.27 7.22
CA ILE A 134 19.43 3.41 6.25
C ILE A 134 18.73 3.48 4.89
N VAL A 135 17.38 3.45 4.88
CA VAL A 135 16.58 3.61 3.65
C VAL A 135 16.78 4.99 3.04
N VAL A 136 16.85 6.04 3.88
CA VAL A 136 17.16 7.41 3.44
C VAL A 136 18.54 7.47 2.76
N GLN A 137 19.56 6.80 3.31
CA GLN A 137 20.88 6.75 2.66
C GLN A 137 20.84 5.97 1.34
N ALA A 138 20.09 4.87 1.25
CA ALA A 138 19.92 4.15 -0.01
C ALA A 138 19.26 5.04 -1.09
N ILE A 139 18.23 5.82 -0.74
CA ILE A 139 17.62 6.80 -1.65
C ILE A 139 18.64 7.84 -2.12
N LYS A 140 19.48 8.37 -1.21
CA LYS A 140 20.55 9.32 -1.57
C LYS A 140 21.53 8.70 -2.57
N SER A 141 21.97 7.46 -2.34
CA SER A 141 22.87 6.74 -3.25
C SER A 141 22.25 6.51 -4.64
N MET A 142 20.92 6.32 -4.70
CA MET A 142 20.18 6.13 -5.95
C MET A 142 19.84 7.43 -6.68
N SER A 143 19.88 8.58 -6.01
CA SER A 143 19.46 9.89 -6.56
C SER A 143 20.13 10.25 -7.89
N ARG A 144 21.42 9.91 -8.07
CA ARG A 144 22.19 10.18 -9.29
C ARG A 144 21.59 9.54 -10.55
N MET A 145 20.81 8.48 -10.41
CA MET A 145 20.16 7.81 -11.54
C MET A 145 18.89 8.53 -12.01
N VAL A 146 18.35 9.42 -11.17
CA VAL A 146 17.07 10.11 -11.36
C VAL A 146 17.30 11.59 -11.72
N VAL A 147 18.23 12.26 -11.04
CA VAL A 147 18.56 13.67 -11.30
C VAL A 147 19.14 13.83 -12.71
N GLY A 148 18.70 14.87 -13.42
CA GLY A 148 19.11 15.20 -14.78
C GLY A 148 18.36 14.41 -15.88
N GLN A 149 17.56 13.40 -15.52
CA GLN A 149 16.72 12.68 -16.47
C GLN A 149 15.60 13.58 -17.02
N ASN A 150 15.25 13.39 -18.28
CA ASN A 150 14.06 13.99 -18.87
C ASN A 150 12.83 13.19 -18.45
N VAL A 151 11.77 13.86 -17.99
CA VAL A 151 10.56 13.19 -17.50
C VAL A 151 9.82 12.43 -18.61
N LYS A 152 9.83 12.94 -19.85
CA LYS A 152 9.20 12.28 -20.99
C LYS A 152 9.88 10.94 -21.30
N ASP A 153 11.21 10.91 -21.29
CA ASP A 153 11.99 9.69 -21.52
C ASP A 153 11.66 8.62 -20.48
N ILE A 154 11.49 9.03 -19.21
CA ILE A 154 11.07 8.12 -18.12
C ILE A 154 9.67 7.56 -18.41
N PHE A 155 8.68 8.41 -18.68
CA PHE A 155 7.28 7.97 -18.79
C PHE A 155 6.96 7.29 -20.12
N SER A 156 7.72 7.56 -21.19
CA SER A 156 7.57 6.86 -22.48
C SER A 156 7.97 5.40 -22.43
N ASP A 157 8.87 5.03 -21.51
CA ASP A 157 9.33 3.65 -21.30
C ASP A 157 9.62 3.38 -19.83
N PHE A 158 8.57 3.42 -19.01
CA PHE A 158 8.72 3.42 -17.56
C PHE A 158 9.21 2.07 -17.04
N GLY A 159 8.89 0.96 -17.71
CA GLY A 159 9.42 -0.37 -17.40
C GLY A 159 10.94 -0.47 -17.61
N VAL A 160 11.48 0.13 -18.67
CA VAL A 160 12.94 0.22 -18.86
C VAL A 160 13.59 1.10 -17.80
N PHE A 161 12.98 2.23 -17.45
CA PHE A 161 13.50 3.07 -16.37
C PHE A 161 13.47 2.35 -15.02
N TRP A 162 12.41 1.62 -14.71
CA TRP A 162 12.33 0.74 -13.54
C TRP A 162 13.50 -0.25 -13.55
N ARG A 163 13.74 -0.92 -14.69
CA ARG A 163 14.81 -1.90 -14.82
C ARG A 163 16.19 -1.28 -14.61
N LYS A 164 16.41 -0.07 -15.12
CA LYS A 164 17.65 0.70 -14.89
C LYS A 164 17.89 0.95 -13.41
N LEU A 165 16.86 1.31 -12.64
CA LEU A 165 16.98 1.53 -11.19
C LEU A 165 17.20 0.23 -10.41
N THR A 166 16.54 -0.87 -10.77
CA THR A 166 16.61 -2.15 -10.04
C THR A 166 17.73 -3.07 -10.49
N SER A 167 18.39 -2.74 -11.60
CA SER A 167 19.48 -3.52 -12.20
C SER A 167 20.79 -2.75 -12.31
N GLU A 168 20.93 -1.64 -11.58
CA GLU A 168 22.25 -1.03 -11.37
C GLU A 168 23.18 -2.09 -10.76
N SER A 169 24.32 -2.32 -11.40
CA SER A 169 25.11 -3.55 -11.22
C SER A 169 25.57 -3.77 -9.78
N GLN A 170 25.90 -2.71 -9.06
CA GLN A 170 26.40 -2.78 -7.68
C GLN A 170 25.24 -2.77 -6.70
N LEU A 171 24.25 -1.91 -6.91
CA LEU A 171 23.10 -1.81 -6.00
C LEU A 171 22.18 -3.04 -6.08
N ARG A 172 22.15 -3.75 -7.21
CA ARG A 172 21.43 -5.02 -7.33
C ARG A 172 21.98 -6.08 -6.37
N TRP A 173 23.28 -6.06 -6.07
CA TRP A 173 23.94 -7.05 -5.21
C TRP A 173 23.45 -7.00 -3.75
N VAL A 174 23.02 -5.82 -3.28
CA VAL A 174 22.51 -5.61 -1.92
C VAL A 174 20.98 -5.77 -1.80
N GLY A 175 20.32 -6.25 -2.88
CA GLY A 175 18.93 -6.67 -2.89
C GLY A 175 18.85 -8.16 -3.24
N PRO A 176 18.67 -8.52 -4.53
CA PRO A 176 18.00 -7.78 -5.60
C PRO A 176 16.49 -7.70 -5.35
N GLU A 177 15.87 -6.57 -5.69
CA GLU A 177 14.40 -6.39 -5.65
C GLU A 177 13.77 -6.78 -4.29
N LYS A 178 14.52 -6.56 -3.19
CA LYS A 178 14.08 -6.78 -1.81
C LYS A 178 14.81 -5.84 -0.83
N GLY A 179 14.32 -5.79 0.40
CA GLY A 179 14.99 -5.10 1.51
C GLY A 179 15.16 -3.59 1.28
N VAL A 180 16.19 -3.02 1.92
CA VAL A 180 16.43 -1.57 1.99
C VAL A 180 16.51 -0.92 0.62
N VAL A 181 17.26 -1.50 -0.33
CA VAL A 181 17.41 -0.91 -1.66
C VAL A 181 16.12 -0.91 -2.45
N HIS A 182 15.28 -1.94 -2.30
CA HIS A 182 13.99 -1.96 -2.98
C HIS A 182 12.94 -1.08 -2.30
N LEU A 183 13.01 -0.88 -0.97
CA LEU A 183 12.25 0.17 -0.29
C LEU A 183 12.62 1.56 -0.82
N ALA A 184 13.91 1.81 -1.05
CA ALA A 184 14.39 3.04 -1.68
C ALA A 184 13.87 3.19 -3.13
N THR A 185 13.92 2.13 -3.94
CA THR A 185 13.29 2.10 -5.27
C THR A 185 11.82 2.48 -5.18
N ALA A 186 11.06 1.90 -4.25
CA ALA A 186 9.63 2.14 -4.11
C ALA A 186 9.31 3.62 -3.82
N ALA A 187 10.07 4.26 -2.92
CA ALA A 187 9.87 5.68 -2.62
C ALA A 187 10.10 6.57 -3.86
N ILE A 188 11.15 6.28 -4.64
CA ILE A 188 11.49 7.02 -5.86
C ILE A 188 10.45 6.79 -6.97
N ILE A 189 10.09 5.54 -7.25
CA ILE A 189 9.14 5.19 -8.30
C ILE A 189 7.75 5.76 -7.98
N ASN A 190 7.31 5.70 -6.73
CA ASN A 190 6.03 6.30 -6.34
C ASN A 190 6.04 7.83 -6.48
N ALA A 191 7.18 8.48 -6.20
CA ALA A 191 7.33 9.92 -6.46
C ALA A 191 7.24 10.26 -7.96
N LEU A 192 7.75 9.39 -8.83
CA LEU A 192 7.64 9.54 -10.28
C LEU A 192 6.21 9.32 -10.78
N TRP A 193 5.47 8.35 -10.22
CA TRP A 193 4.04 8.19 -10.50
C TRP A 193 3.21 9.40 -10.08
N ASP A 194 3.47 9.96 -8.89
CA ASP A 194 2.83 11.20 -8.43
C ASP A 194 3.18 12.38 -9.36
N LEU A 195 4.44 12.51 -9.77
CA LEU A 195 4.86 13.52 -10.74
C LEU A 195 4.09 13.40 -12.06
N TRP A 196 4.00 12.18 -12.62
CA TRP A 196 3.26 11.94 -13.86
C TRP A 196 1.79 12.32 -13.71
N ALA A 197 1.15 11.89 -12.62
CA ALA A 197 -0.26 12.18 -12.37
C ALA A 197 -0.53 13.69 -12.23
N ARG A 198 0.40 14.43 -11.60
CA ARG A 198 0.33 15.91 -11.48
C ARG A 198 0.50 16.61 -12.81
N LEU A 199 1.42 16.16 -13.65
CA LEU A 199 1.60 16.68 -15.01
C LEU A 199 0.35 16.47 -15.87
N GLU A 200 -0.35 15.36 -15.67
CA GLU A 200 -1.61 15.02 -16.35
C GLU A 200 -2.86 15.60 -15.67
N HIS A 201 -2.69 16.29 -14.54
CA HIS A 201 -3.77 16.85 -13.71
C HIS A 201 -4.82 15.81 -13.29
N LYS A 202 -4.37 14.60 -12.94
CA LYS A 202 -5.22 13.47 -12.53
C LYS A 202 -4.76 12.92 -11.19
N PRO A 203 -5.67 12.35 -10.37
CA PRO A 203 -5.24 11.44 -9.33
C PRO A 203 -4.63 10.17 -9.97
N VAL A 204 -3.66 9.55 -9.31
CA VAL A 204 -2.90 8.39 -9.85
C VAL A 204 -3.82 7.28 -10.35
N TRP A 205 -4.90 6.94 -9.61
CA TRP A 205 -5.84 5.90 -10.05
C TRP A 205 -6.48 6.23 -11.40
N LYS A 206 -6.79 7.52 -11.65
CA LYS A 206 -7.41 7.97 -12.89
C LYS A 206 -6.39 8.03 -14.02
N LEU A 207 -5.14 8.41 -13.74
CA LEU A 207 -4.04 8.28 -14.68
C LEU A 207 -3.95 6.82 -15.19
N LEU A 208 -3.82 5.85 -14.28
CA LEU A 208 -3.69 4.43 -14.63
C LEU A 208 -4.89 3.91 -15.43
N VAL A 209 -6.10 4.30 -15.03
CA VAL A 209 -7.33 3.92 -15.73
C VAL A 209 -7.34 4.50 -17.15
N ASP A 210 -6.84 5.72 -17.37
CA ASP A 210 -6.85 6.40 -18.66
C ASP A 210 -5.74 6.01 -19.62
N LEU A 211 -4.67 5.36 -19.15
CA LEU A 211 -3.62 4.87 -20.04
C LEU A 211 -4.18 3.82 -21.01
N GLU A 212 -3.71 3.86 -22.25
CA GLU A 212 -3.94 2.78 -23.19
C GLU A 212 -3.28 1.49 -22.64
N PRO A 213 -3.89 0.30 -22.81
CA PRO A 213 -3.37 -0.97 -22.33
C PRO A 213 -1.89 -1.19 -22.64
N GLU A 214 -1.47 -0.86 -23.86
CA GLU A 214 -0.09 -0.96 -24.31
C GLU A 214 0.85 -0.07 -23.50
N VAL A 215 0.43 1.15 -23.17
CA VAL A 215 1.20 2.11 -22.37
C VAL A 215 1.27 1.66 -20.92
N LEU A 216 0.15 1.20 -20.35
CA LEU A 216 0.11 0.69 -18.98
C LEU A 216 1.02 -0.54 -18.82
N VAL A 217 0.98 -1.46 -19.79
CA VAL A 217 1.81 -2.66 -19.81
C VAL A 217 3.29 -2.31 -20.02
N ASN A 218 3.61 -1.27 -20.79
CA ASN A 218 4.99 -0.76 -20.91
C ASN A 218 5.56 -0.20 -19.60
N CYS A 219 4.74 0.04 -18.57
CA CYS A 219 5.21 0.44 -17.25
C CYS A 219 5.70 -0.74 -16.39
N ILE A 220 5.54 -1.98 -16.86
CA ILE A 220 5.85 -3.20 -16.11
C ILE A 220 7.15 -3.82 -16.66
N ASP A 221 8.04 -4.21 -15.75
CA ASP A 221 9.17 -5.07 -16.08
C ASP A 221 8.72 -6.55 -16.08
N PHE A 222 8.61 -7.17 -17.27
CA PHE A 222 8.18 -8.57 -17.44
C PHE A 222 9.29 -9.62 -17.18
N ARG A 223 10.49 -9.19 -16.77
CA ARG A 223 11.57 -10.11 -16.44
C ARG A 223 11.14 -10.99 -15.26
N TYR A 224 11.23 -12.30 -15.44
CA TYR A 224 10.87 -13.32 -14.44
C TYR A 224 9.37 -13.52 -14.18
N ILE A 225 8.47 -13.01 -15.04
CA ILE A 225 7.02 -13.31 -14.94
C ILE A 225 6.40 -13.85 -16.24
N SER A 226 7.15 -13.89 -17.33
CA SER A 226 6.65 -14.25 -18.67
C SER A 226 6.20 -15.70 -18.82
N ASP A 227 6.63 -16.57 -17.92
CA ASP A 227 6.16 -17.96 -17.80
C ASP A 227 4.76 -18.07 -17.19
N VAL A 228 4.28 -17.01 -16.54
CA VAL A 228 2.93 -16.90 -15.95
C VAL A 228 2.03 -15.98 -16.77
N VAL A 229 2.56 -14.84 -17.22
CA VAL A 229 1.85 -13.85 -18.03
C VAL A 229 2.83 -13.11 -18.94
N THR A 230 2.59 -13.24 -20.24
CA THR A 230 3.32 -12.49 -21.27
C THR A 230 2.79 -11.06 -21.39
N LYS A 231 3.58 -10.21 -22.05
CA LYS A 231 3.21 -8.82 -22.31
C LYS A 231 1.93 -8.74 -23.14
N GLU A 232 1.83 -9.59 -24.16
CA GLU A 232 0.72 -9.69 -25.08
C GLU A 232 -0.55 -10.14 -24.34
N GLU A 233 -0.46 -11.17 -23.51
CA GLU A 233 -1.59 -11.64 -22.68
C GLU A 233 -2.07 -10.55 -21.72
N ALA A 234 -1.16 -9.79 -21.09
CA ALA A 234 -1.52 -8.67 -20.23
C ALA A 234 -2.29 -7.57 -20.99
N ILE A 235 -1.87 -7.24 -22.21
CA ILE A 235 -2.56 -6.26 -23.06
C ILE A 235 -3.96 -6.76 -23.41
N GLU A 236 -4.10 -8.02 -23.81
CA GLU A 236 -5.40 -8.60 -24.19
C GLU A 236 -6.34 -8.69 -22.98
N MET A 237 -5.84 -9.05 -21.80
CA MET A 237 -6.62 -9.02 -20.55
C MET A 237 -7.17 -7.62 -20.25
N LEU A 238 -6.37 -6.58 -20.43
CA LEU A 238 -6.80 -5.20 -20.20
C LEU A 238 -7.79 -4.72 -21.27
N LYS A 239 -7.58 -5.07 -22.54
CA LYS A 239 -8.52 -4.77 -23.63
C LYS A 239 -9.88 -5.42 -23.40
N ALA A 240 -9.90 -6.69 -23.00
CA ALA A 240 -11.13 -7.41 -22.68
C ALA A 240 -11.91 -6.78 -21.52
N LYS A 241 -11.24 -6.04 -20.62
CA LYS A 241 -11.86 -5.31 -19.51
C LYS A 241 -12.22 -3.86 -19.85
N ARG A 242 -12.09 -3.40 -21.10
CA ARG A 242 -12.55 -2.06 -21.50
C ARG A 242 -14.06 -1.92 -21.38
N GLU A 243 -14.80 -2.98 -21.67
CA GLU A 243 -16.24 -3.01 -21.49
C GLU A 243 -16.60 -2.74 -20.01
N GLY A 244 -17.58 -1.86 -19.78
CA GLY A 244 -18.00 -1.43 -18.44
C GLY A 244 -16.99 -0.54 -17.69
N LYS A 245 -15.88 -0.10 -18.31
CA LYS A 245 -14.89 0.78 -17.65
C LYS A 245 -15.53 2.08 -17.14
N ALA A 246 -16.35 2.73 -17.97
CA ALA A 246 -17.04 3.97 -17.60
C ALA A 246 -18.02 3.78 -16.44
N GLU A 247 -18.79 2.68 -16.46
CA GLU A 247 -19.72 2.33 -15.38
C GLU A 247 -18.99 2.08 -14.05
N ARG A 248 -17.88 1.32 -14.07
CA ARG A 248 -17.07 1.07 -12.87
C ARG A 248 -16.42 2.34 -12.34
N GLU A 249 -15.99 3.24 -13.21
CA GLU A 249 -15.45 4.55 -12.79
C GLU A 249 -16.53 5.39 -12.11
N GLU A 250 -17.73 5.45 -12.68
CA GLU A 250 -18.86 6.18 -12.09
C GLU A 250 -19.27 5.59 -10.74
N GLN A 251 -19.33 4.25 -10.65
CA GLN A 251 -19.56 3.55 -9.40
C GLN A 251 -18.49 3.90 -8.34
N MET A 252 -17.21 3.96 -8.73
CA MET A 252 -16.13 4.34 -7.82
C MET A 252 -16.30 5.77 -7.29
N ARG A 253 -16.74 6.71 -8.14
CA ARG A 253 -16.96 8.12 -7.77
C ARG A 253 -18.17 8.32 -6.86
N THR A 254 -19.24 7.56 -7.09
CA THR A 254 -20.51 7.71 -6.37
C THR A 254 -20.56 6.91 -5.08
N VAL A 255 -20.00 5.70 -5.08
CA VAL A 255 -20.08 4.74 -3.96
C VAL A 255 -18.76 4.62 -3.19
N GLY A 256 -17.62 4.79 -3.86
CA GLY A 256 -16.30 4.55 -3.28
C GLY A 256 -15.89 3.07 -3.27
N TYR A 257 -14.81 2.77 -2.55
CA TYR A 257 -14.26 1.41 -2.39
C TYR A 257 -14.54 0.89 -0.97
N PRO A 258 -15.05 -0.34 -0.79
CA PRO A 258 -15.22 -0.94 0.54
C PRO A 258 -13.91 -0.97 1.33
N ALA A 259 -13.95 -0.56 2.60
CA ALA A 259 -12.80 -0.55 3.50
C ALA A 259 -13.04 -1.43 4.72
N TYR A 260 -11.95 -1.87 5.35
CA TYR A 260 -11.96 -2.53 6.66
C TYR A 260 -11.03 -1.82 7.63
N THR A 261 -11.28 -1.95 8.93
CA THR A 261 -10.46 -1.29 9.95
C THR A 261 -9.57 -2.27 10.69
N THR A 262 -8.35 -1.84 10.98
CA THR A 262 -7.38 -2.55 11.82
C THR A 262 -7.16 -1.83 13.15
N GLN A 263 -7.86 -0.72 13.37
CA GLN A 263 -7.59 0.21 14.47
C GLN A 263 -8.02 -0.36 15.83
N VAL A 264 -9.00 -1.26 15.82
CA VAL A 264 -9.40 -2.05 17.00
C VAL A 264 -8.34 -3.10 17.36
N GLY A 265 -7.41 -3.37 16.44
CA GLY A 265 -6.61 -4.57 16.39
C GLY A 265 -5.29 -4.55 17.15
N TRP A 266 -4.79 -3.39 17.57
CA TRP A 266 -3.46 -3.25 18.18
C TRP A 266 -3.35 -3.93 19.55
N LEU A 267 -2.26 -4.67 19.79
CA LEU A 267 -2.10 -5.50 20.99
C LEU A 267 -1.85 -4.69 22.26
N GLY A 268 -1.19 -3.54 22.16
CA GLY A 268 -0.91 -2.68 23.31
C GLY A 268 -2.11 -1.87 23.82
N TYR A 269 -3.32 -2.11 23.31
CA TYR A 269 -4.52 -1.41 23.74
C TYR A 269 -5.23 -2.12 24.89
N SER A 270 -5.72 -1.33 25.85
CA SER A 270 -6.63 -1.79 26.90
C SER A 270 -7.94 -2.35 26.32
N PRO A 271 -8.58 -3.33 26.97
CA PRO A 271 -9.91 -3.83 26.59
C PRO A 271 -10.95 -2.73 26.34
N GLU A 272 -10.99 -1.71 27.20
CA GLU A 272 -11.96 -0.60 27.14
C GLU A 272 -11.81 0.18 25.82
N LYS A 273 -10.59 0.63 25.53
CA LYS A 273 -10.24 1.31 24.27
C LYS A 273 -10.64 0.49 23.04
N VAL A 274 -10.45 -0.84 23.07
CA VAL A 274 -10.82 -1.71 21.94
C VAL A 274 -12.33 -1.74 21.73
N LYS A 275 -13.12 -1.84 22.81
CA LYS A 275 -14.59 -1.79 22.74
C LYS A 275 -15.06 -0.45 22.20
N ASP A 276 -14.50 0.65 22.71
CA ASP A 276 -14.84 2.01 22.25
C ASP A 276 -14.56 2.18 20.76
N LEU A 277 -13.39 1.73 20.29
CA LEU A 277 -13.04 1.75 18.87
C LEU A 277 -13.96 0.87 18.02
N CYS A 278 -14.37 -0.31 18.52
CA CYS A 278 -15.34 -1.14 17.81
C CYS A 278 -16.66 -0.38 17.62
N HIS A 279 -17.20 0.24 18.68
CA HIS A 279 -18.41 1.05 18.58
C HIS A 279 -18.24 2.25 17.64
N GLN A 280 -17.11 2.96 17.73
CA GLN A 280 -16.80 4.09 16.87
C GLN A 280 -16.77 3.70 15.39
N TYR A 281 -16.04 2.64 15.04
CA TYR A 281 -15.91 2.23 13.63
C TYR A 281 -17.19 1.59 13.09
N MET A 282 -17.99 0.90 13.91
CA MET A 282 -19.35 0.49 13.52
C MET A 282 -20.25 1.70 13.23
N ALA A 283 -20.18 2.75 14.05
CA ALA A 283 -20.93 3.99 13.81
C ALA A 283 -20.50 4.71 12.52
N LEU A 284 -19.24 4.53 12.09
CA LEU A 284 -18.74 5.00 10.79
C LEU A 284 -19.10 4.06 9.62
N GLY A 285 -19.85 2.98 9.86
CA GLY A 285 -20.31 2.06 8.83
C GLY A 285 -19.34 0.94 8.47
N PHE A 286 -18.26 0.74 9.23
CA PHE A 286 -17.36 -0.40 9.00
C PHE A 286 -18.03 -1.71 9.41
N THR A 287 -17.93 -2.71 8.54
CA THR A 287 -18.49 -4.06 8.75
C THR A 287 -17.42 -5.13 8.86
N VAL A 288 -16.14 -4.78 8.67
CA VAL A 288 -15.00 -5.71 8.69
C VAL A 288 -13.92 -5.16 9.62
N PHE A 289 -13.54 -5.98 10.61
CA PHE A 289 -12.66 -5.62 11.71
C PHE A 289 -11.50 -6.61 11.79
N LYS A 290 -10.27 -6.11 11.83
CA LYS A 290 -9.07 -6.94 11.98
C LYS A 290 -8.50 -6.84 13.39
N VAL A 291 -8.24 -8.00 13.99
CA VAL A 291 -7.57 -8.15 15.28
C VAL A 291 -6.19 -8.78 15.10
N LYS A 292 -5.21 -8.30 15.88
CA LYS A 292 -3.88 -8.92 15.99
C LYS A 292 -3.95 -9.99 17.08
N VAL A 293 -3.35 -11.14 16.80
CA VAL A 293 -3.19 -12.28 17.71
C VAL A 293 -1.76 -12.83 17.57
N GLY A 294 -1.35 -13.73 18.47
CA GLY A 294 -0.11 -14.51 18.33
C GLY A 294 0.86 -14.43 19.50
N GLN A 295 0.66 -13.50 20.43
CA GLN A 295 1.56 -13.33 21.58
C GLN A 295 1.25 -14.32 22.71
N ASN A 296 -0.03 -14.45 23.08
CA ASN A 296 -0.50 -15.34 24.13
C ASN A 296 -1.91 -15.84 23.78
N LEU A 297 -2.11 -17.17 23.83
CA LEU A 297 -3.34 -17.80 23.39
C LEU A 297 -4.56 -17.43 24.24
N GLU A 298 -4.40 -17.34 25.57
CA GLU A 298 -5.52 -17.01 26.46
C GLU A 298 -5.91 -15.53 26.34
N ASP A 299 -4.94 -14.66 26.13
CA ASP A 299 -5.18 -13.24 25.83
C ASP A 299 -5.88 -13.11 24.47
N ASP A 300 -5.42 -13.84 23.45
CA ASP A 300 -6.02 -13.86 22.12
C ASP A 300 -7.48 -14.34 22.17
N ARG A 301 -7.77 -15.41 22.93
CA ARG A 301 -9.15 -15.90 23.16
C ARG A 301 -10.03 -14.86 23.81
N THR A 302 -9.55 -14.25 24.89
CA THR A 302 -10.28 -13.24 25.64
C THR A 302 -10.59 -12.02 24.76
N ARG A 303 -9.59 -11.58 24.00
CA ARG A 303 -9.68 -10.44 23.09
C ARG A 303 -10.63 -10.71 21.91
N CYS A 304 -10.51 -11.86 21.25
CA CYS A 304 -11.40 -12.25 20.16
C CYS A 304 -12.85 -12.38 20.63
N ARG A 305 -13.09 -12.98 21.80
CA ARG A 305 -14.43 -13.05 22.41
C ARG A 305 -14.99 -11.65 22.63
N MET A 306 -14.23 -10.80 23.30
CA MET A 306 -14.63 -9.42 23.59
C MET A 306 -14.98 -8.62 22.32
N VAL A 307 -14.11 -8.67 21.29
CA VAL A 307 -14.38 -7.97 20.03
C VAL A 307 -15.64 -8.54 19.38
N ARG A 308 -15.80 -9.87 19.34
CA ARG A 308 -16.99 -10.52 18.80
C ARG A 308 -18.27 -10.10 19.53
N ASP A 309 -18.25 -10.05 20.86
CA ASP A 309 -19.39 -9.64 21.68
C ASP A 309 -19.84 -8.21 21.33
N VAL A 310 -18.89 -7.32 21.01
CA VAL A 310 -19.18 -5.93 20.64
C VAL A 310 -19.64 -5.80 19.19
N ILE A 311 -18.92 -6.38 18.23
CA ILE A 311 -19.23 -6.18 16.80
C ILE A 311 -20.39 -7.07 16.32
N GLY A 312 -20.73 -8.13 17.07
CA GLY A 312 -21.75 -9.10 16.72
C GLY A 312 -21.39 -9.97 15.51
N TYR A 313 -22.21 -11.00 15.24
CA TYR A 313 -21.99 -11.96 14.16
C TYR A 313 -22.42 -11.48 12.75
N LYS A 314 -23.05 -10.30 12.66
CA LYS A 314 -23.35 -9.67 11.37
C LYS A 314 -22.10 -9.07 10.71
N ASN A 315 -21.12 -8.68 11.51
CA ASN A 315 -19.86 -8.10 11.07
C ASN A 315 -18.77 -9.17 10.94
N ILE A 316 -17.78 -8.90 10.08
CA ILE A 316 -16.66 -9.80 9.82
C ILE A 316 -15.52 -9.53 10.78
N MET A 317 -14.99 -10.58 11.42
CA MET A 317 -13.74 -10.51 12.18
C MET A 317 -12.63 -11.25 11.43
N VAL A 318 -11.49 -10.59 11.26
CA VAL A 318 -10.28 -11.20 10.69
C VAL A 318 -9.22 -11.25 11.78
N ALA A 319 -8.77 -12.44 12.15
CA ALA A 319 -7.64 -12.62 13.07
C ALA A 319 -6.37 -12.92 12.27
N ILE A 320 -5.29 -12.18 12.50
CA ILE A 320 -3.99 -12.45 11.86
C ILE A 320 -2.95 -12.74 12.94
N ASN A 321 -2.33 -13.90 12.78
CA ASN A 321 -1.19 -14.36 13.54
C ASN A 321 0.11 -13.99 12.81
N TYR A 322 1.16 -13.60 13.54
CA TYR A 322 2.47 -13.29 12.98
C TYR A 322 3.48 -14.40 13.24
#